data_AF-S4XD41-F1
#
_entry.id   AF-S4XD41-F1
#
_cell.length_a   1.000
_cell.length_b   1.000
_cell.length_c   1.000
_cell.angle_alpha   90.00
_cell.angle_beta   90.00
_cell.angle_gamma   90.00
#
_symmetry.space_group_name_H-M   'P 1'
#
loop_
_entity.id
_entity.type
_entity.pdbx_description
1 polymer ?
#
loop_
_entity_poly.entity_id
_entity_poly.type
_entity_poly.pdbx_seq_one_letter_code
_entity_poly.pdbx_strand_id
1 'polypeptide(L)'
;MPKKVDHDQRRHEIIASVWRLIADEGLDAVTTRRIAEVTGYSNGLLRYYFPGKDSVITEAYRYVVEATNIRAALGTSERGLTGVRTLALELLPLDEVRHAEARVALAFWQQALNHADEAALFDASFSEWRDFFTARFTEALADGEAAPGTDPVATTGELLTLLMGAQITAACSQPEGNARSLVVMLDTFLDRLRPCDLR
;
A
#
# COMPACT_ATOMS: atom_id res chain seq x y z
N MET A 1 -12.90 22.10 -20.34
CA MET A 1 -12.20 21.18 -19.41
C MET A 1 -11.79 19.95 -20.21
N PRO A 2 -10.53 19.50 -20.17
CA PRO A 2 -10.03 18.59 -21.19
C PRO A 2 -10.58 17.18 -20.95
N LYS A 3 -11.10 16.55 -22.00
CA LYS A 3 -11.77 15.24 -22.06
C LYS A 3 -11.03 14.09 -21.34
N LYS A 4 -9.71 14.23 -21.14
CA LYS A 4 -8.86 13.29 -20.42
C LYS A 4 -9.05 13.34 -18.89
N VAL A 5 -9.30 14.54 -18.33
CA VAL A 5 -9.57 14.71 -16.89
C VAL A 5 -10.91 14.06 -16.50
N ASP A 6 -11.93 14.13 -17.35
CA ASP A 6 -13.20 13.42 -17.14
C ASP A 6 -13.02 11.89 -17.24
N HIS A 7 -12.13 11.42 -18.12
CA HIS A 7 -11.83 10.00 -18.29
C HIS A 7 -11.14 9.40 -17.05
N ASP A 8 -10.07 10.03 -16.57
CA ASP A 8 -9.32 9.53 -15.41
C ASP A 8 -10.15 9.67 -14.12
N GLN A 9 -10.89 10.78 -13.97
CA GLN A 9 -11.86 10.95 -12.89
C GLN A 9 -12.91 9.85 -12.88
N ARG A 10 -13.46 9.47 -14.05
CA ARG A 10 -14.46 8.41 -14.15
C ARG A 10 -13.90 7.05 -13.74
N ARG A 11 -12.68 6.71 -14.17
CA ARG A 11 -12.02 5.47 -13.72
C ARG A 11 -11.90 5.45 -12.21
N HIS A 12 -11.45 6.56 -11.63
CA HIS A 12 -11.29 6.70 -10.18
C HIS A 12 -12.63 6.54 -9.44
N GLU A 13 -13.71 7.18 -9.90
CA GLU A 13 -15.07 7.02 -9.32
C GLU A 13 -15.56 5.57 -9.33
N ILE A 14 -15.36 4.87 -10.45
CA ILE A 14 -15.74 3.46 -10.59
C ILE A 14 -14.93 2.62 -9.60
N ILE A 15 -13.60 2.81 -9.56
CA ILE A 15 -12.70 2.04 -8.70
C ILE A 15 -12.94 2.31 -7.21
N ALA A 16 -13.15 3.57 -6.82
CA ALA A 16 -13.51 3.94 -5.46
C ALA A 16 -14.76 3.18 -4.96
N SER A 17 -15.65 2.79 -5.87
CA SER A 17 -16.86 2.03 -5.56
C SER A 17 -16.65 0.51 -5.55
N VAL A 18 -15.64 -0.03 -6.27
CA VAL A 18 -15.47 -1.48 -6.46
C VAL A 18 -14.19 -2.08 -5.91
N TRP A 19 -13.23 -1.29 -5.44
CA TRP A 19 -12.00 -1.86 -4.87
C TRP A 19 -12.30 -2.77 -3.65
N ARG A 20 -13.34 -2.44 -2.86
CA ARG A 20 -13.80 -3.30 -1.76
C ARG A 20 -14.43 -4.61 -2.22
N LEU A 21 -15.02 -4.64 -3.41
CA LEU A 21 -15.55 -5.89 -3.99
C LEU A 21 -14.45 -6.97 -4.09
N ILE A 22 -13.24 -6.54 -4.46
CA ILE A 22 -12.06 -7.43 -4.53
C ILE A 22 -11.71 -7.98 -3.14
N ALA A 23 -11.75 -7.12 -2.12
CA ALA A 23 -11.39 -7.49 -0.76
C ALA A 23 -12.43 -8.41 -0.09
N ASP A 24 -13.71 -8.12 -0.30
CA ASP A 24 -14.83 -8.74 0.42
C ASP A 24 -15.32 -10.01 -0.26
N GLU A 25 -15.50 -9.97 -1.59
CA GLU A 25 -16.07 -11.08 -2.37
C GLU A 25 -15.02 -11.87 -3.16
N GLY A 26 -13.76 -11.40 -3.13
CA GLY A 26 -12.65 -12.05 -3.82
C GLY A 26 -12.66 -11.80 -5.34
N LEU A 27 -11.61 -12.31 -5.99
CA LEU A 27 -11.34 -12.00 -7.40
C LEU A 27 -12.36 -12.59 -8.38
N ASP A 28 -13.07 -13.64 -8.01
CA ASP A 28 -14.06 -14.28 -8.90
C ASP A 28 -15.36 -13.48 -8.98
N ALA A 29 -15.66 -12.67 -7.95
CA ALA A 29 -16.80 -11.77 -7.96
C ALA A 29 -16.59 -10.54 -8.88
N VAL A 30 -15.34 -10.24 -9.27
CA VAL A 30 -14.96 -9.09 -10.09
C VAL A 30 -15.33 -9.33 -11.56
N THR A 31 -16.63 -9.27 -11.84
CA THR A 31 -17.20 -9.40 -13.19
C THR A 31 -17.80 -8.08 -13.63
N THR A 32 -17.85 -7.81 -14.94
CA THR A 32 -18.50 -6.60 -15.48
C THR A 32 -19.95 -6.46 -14.97
N ARG A 33 -20.66 -7.59 -14.84
CA ARG A 33 -22.02 -7.61 -14.30
C ARG A 33 -22.07 -7.19 -12.83
N ARG A 34 -21.21 -7.76 -11.97
CA ARG A 34 -21.19 -7.41 -10.54
C ARG A 34 -20.78 -5.95 -10.34
N ILE A 35 -19.81 -5.47 -11.10
CA ILE A 35 -19.39 -4.06 -11.11
C ILE A 35 -20.57 -3.17 -11.54
N ALA A 36 -21.34 -3.55 -12.56
CA ALA A 36 -22.54 -2.82 -12.96
C ALA A 36 -23.60 -2.76 -11.86
N GLU A 37 -23.81 -3.86 -11.14
CA GLU A 37 -24.75 -3.92 -10.01
C GLU A 37 -24.33 -3.01 -8.85
N VAL A 38 -23.03 -2.91 -8.56
CA VAL A 38 -22.49 -2.06 -7.48
C VAL A 38 -22.49 -0.58 -7.86
N THR A 39 -22.15 -0.27 -9.12
CA THR A 39 -21.89 1.11 -9.56
C THR A 39 -23.08 1.77 -10.27
N GLY A 40 -24.04 0.99 -10.74
CA GLY A 40 -25.14 1.46 -11.60
C GLY A 40 -24.73 1.79 -13.05
N TYR A 41 -23.46 1.63 -13.42
CA TYR A 41 -23.01 1.87 -14.79
C TYR A 41 -23.37 0.73 -15.75
N SER A 42 -23.54 1.07 -17.03
CA SER A 42 -23.84 0.06 -18.05
C SER A 42 -22.63 -0.84 -18.35
N ASN A 43 -22.89 -2.10 -18.70
CA ASN A 43 -21.84 -3.05 -19.10
C ASN A 43 -20.97 -2.53 -20.24
N GLY A 44 -21.55 -1.79 -21.20
CA GLY A 44 -20.82 -1.21 -22.33
C GLY A 44 -19.83 -0.13 -21.88
N LEU A 45 -20.23 0.74 -20.95
CA LEU A 45 -19.35 1.77 -20.38
C LEU A 45 -18.23 1.13 -19.57
N LEU A 46 -18.55 0.13 -18.75
CA LEU A 46 -17.56 -0.56 -17.93
C LEU A 46 -16.54 -1.30 -18.78
N ARG A 47 -16.94 -1.97 -19.88
CA ARG A 47 -16.00 -2.60 -20.82
C ARG A 47 -15.10 -1.60 -21.54
N TYR A 48 -15.58 -0.38 -21.77
CA TYR A 48 -14.77 0.68 -22.37
C TYR A 48 -13.62 1.12 -21.44
N TYR A 49 -13.90 1.29 -20.14
CA TYR A 49 -12.87 1.67 -19.16
C TYR A 49 -12.03 0.48 -18.69
N PHE A 50 -12.66 -0.67 -18.46
CA PHE A 50 -12.06 -1.86 -17.87
C PHE A 50 -12.30 -3.06 -18.79
N PRO A 51 -11.44 -3.26 -19.80
CA PRO A 51 -11.62 -4.33 -20.80
C PRO A 51 -11.56 -5.74 -20.20
N GLY A 52 -11.05 -5.88 -18.97
CA GLY A 52 -11.04 -7.16 -18.26
C GLY A 52 -10.79 -7.00 -16.75
N LYS A 53 -10.93 -8.11 -16.03
CA LYS A 53 -10.68 -8.21 -14.60
C LYS A 53 -9.30 -7.69 -14.21
N ASP A 54 -8.27 -7.94 -15.02
CA ASP A 54 -6.91 -7.50 -14.72
C ASP A 54 -6.79 -5.98 -14.69
N SER A 55 -7.44 -5.29 -15.63
CA SER A 55 -7.47 -3.81 -15.61
C SER A 55 -8.19 -3.24 -14.38
N VAL A 56 -9.16 -3.96 -13.81
CA VAL A 56 -9.83 -3.53 -12.56
C VAL A 56 -8.88 -3.70 -11.38
N ILE A 57 -8.15 -4.81 -11.31
CA ILE A 57 -7.20 -5.10 -10.22
C ILE A 57 -6.03 -4.10 -10.24
N THR A 58 -5.46 -3.83 -11.43
CA THR A 58 -4.39 -2.84 -11.59
C THR A 58 -4.82 -1.44 -11.14
N GLU A 59 -6.04 -1.02 -11.48
CA GLU A 59 -6.54 0.30 -11.08
C GLU A 59 -6.94 0.35 -9.61
N ALA A 60 -7.48 -0.74 -9.05
CA ALA A 60 -7.69 -0.87 -7.62
C ALA A 60 -6.36 -0.79 -6.85
N TYR A 61 -5.29 -1.40 -7.35
CA TYR A 61 -3.95 -1.28 -6.77
C TYR A 61 -3.46 0.17 -6.77
N ARG A 62 -3.57 0.89 -7.90
CA ARG A 62 -3.24 2.32 -7.96
C ARG A 62 -4.02 3.12 -6.92
N TYR A 63 -5.33 2.86 -6.81
CA TYR A 63 -6.20 3.53 -5.86
C TYR A 63 -5.76 3.32 -4.40
N VAL A 64 -5.42 2.08 -4.00
CA VAL A 64 -5.01 1.80 -2.61
C VAL A 64 -3.60 2.32 -2.29
N VAL A 65 -2.68 2.31 -3.25
CA VAL A 65 -1.35 2.94 -3.09
C VAL A 65 -1.51 4.46 -2.94
N GLU A 66 -2.32 5.10 -3.78
CA GLU A 66 -2.62 6.52 -3.70
C GLU A 66 -3.26 6.87 -2.34
N ALA A 67 -4.27 6.11 -1.91
CA ALA A 67 -4.92 6.30 -0.62
C ALA A 67 -3.93 6.17 0.55
N THR A 68 -3.02 5.20 0.49
CA THR A 68 -1.97 5.00 1.52
C THR A 68 -1.02 6.19 1.55
N ASN A 69 -0.52 6.62 0.39
CA ASN A 69 0.38 7.77 0.27
C ASN A 69 -0.26 9.06 0.78
N ILE A 70 -1.55 9.27 0.51
CA ILE A 70 -2.32 10.42 1.01
C ILE A 70 -2.45 10.38 2.54
N ARG A 71 -2.83 9.22 3.12
CA ARG A 71 -2.97 9.09 4.58
C ARG A 71 -1.63 9.26 5.31
N ALA A 72 -0.56 8.71 4.74
CA ALA A 72 0.80 8.89 5.26
C ALA A 72 1.33 10.30 5.04
N ALA A 73 0.57 11.14 4.33
CA ALA A 73 0.95 12.48 3.93
C ALA A 73 2.36 12.49 3.32
N LEU A 74 2.62 11.55 2.41
CA LEU A 74 3.92 11.33 1.77
C LEU A 74 4.33 12.62 1.06
N GLY A 75 5.33 13.33 1.62
CA GLY A 75 5.71 14.69 1.23
C GLY A 75 5.57 15.76 2.32
N THR A 76 5.06 15.42 3.50
CA THR A 76 5.03 16.29 4.69
C THR A 76 6.27 16.17 5.58
N SER A 77 6.36 17.04 6.59
CA SER A 77 7.60 17.46 7.27
C SER A 77 8.14 16.52 8.35
N GLU A 78 7.55 15.35 8.57
CA GLU A 78 8.04 14.45 9.63
C GLU A 78 9.36 13.81 9.21
N ARG A 79 10.39 14.05 10.05
CA ARG A 79 11.76 13.60 9.84
C ARG A 79 12.07 12.38 10.69
N GLY A 80 13.22 11.77 10.44
CA GLY A 80 13.79 10.76 11.33
C GLY A 80 12.88 9.56 11.59
N LEU A 81 12.99 8.96 12.77
CA LEU A 81 12.23 7.76 13.13
C LEU A 81 10.72 8.02 13.23
N THR A 82 10.32 9.27 13.52
CA THR A 82 8.90 9.65 13.52
C THR A 82 8.30 9.52 12.12
N GLY A 83 8.97 10.07 11.10
CA GLY A 83 8.53 9.96 9.70
C GLY A 83 8.50 8.51 9.21
N VAL A 84 9.47 7.68 9.63
CA VAL A 84 9.45 6.23 9.36
C VAL A 84 8.20 5.59 9.95
N ARG A 85 7.92 5.87 11.23
CA ARG A 85 6.79 5.28 11.95
C ARG A 85 5.46 5.64 11.30
N THR A 86 5.28 6.89 10.91
CA THR A 86 4.04 7.38 10.29
C THR A 86 3.71 6.65 9.00
N LEU A 87 4.65 6.54 8.05
CA LEU A 87 4.40 5.78 6.82
C LEU A 87 4.21 4.28 7.10
N ALA A 88 5.02 3.71 8.01
CA ALA A 88 4.91 2.29 8.35
C ALA A 88 3.53 1.93 8.94
N LEU A 89 2.94 2.79 9.77
CA LEU A 89 1.60 2.57 10.32
C LEU A 89 0.50 2.58 9.26
N GLU A 90 0.67 3.39 8.21
CA GLU A 90 -0.29 3.45 7.09
C GLU A 90 -0.16 2.25 6.15
N LEU A 91 1.05 1.70 6.02
CA LEU A 91 1.30 0.46 5.29
C LEU A 91 0.86 -0.79 6.06
N LEU A 92 0.79 -0.75 7.40
CA LEU A 92 0.40 -1.91 8.19
C LEU A 92 -1.13 -2.16 8.13
N PRO A 93 -1.57 -3.43 8.02
CA PRO A 93 -2.99 -3.80 8.07
C PRO A 93 -3.51 -3.75 9.51
N LEU A 94 -3.81 -2.54 9.99
CA LEU A 94 -4.21 -2.29 11.40
C LEU A 94 -5.72 -2.16 11.60
N ASP A 95 -6.49 -2.03 10.52
CA ASP A 95 -7.95 -1.95 10.54
C ASP A 95 -8.58 -2.60 9.30
N GLU A 96 -9.92 -2.65 9.27
CA GLU A 96 -10.69 -3.26 8.19
C GLU A 96 -10.32 -2.70 6.81
N VAL A 97 -10.08 -1.38 6.71
CA VAL A 97 -9.73 -0.73 5.46
C VAL A 97 -8.37 -1.22 4.98
N ARG A 98 -7.35 -1.18 5.82
CA ARG A 98 -5.99 -1.60 5.46
C ARG A 98 -5.86 -3.11 5.27
N HIS A 99 -6.70 -3.91 5.94
CA HIS A 99 -6.87 -5.33 5.62
C HIS A 99 -7.44 -5.55 4.21
N ALA A 100 -8.43 -4.76 3.81
CA ALA A 100 -8.98 -4.81 2.46
C ALA A 100 -7.93 -4.38 1.41
N GLU A 101 -7.15 -3.33 1.69
CA GLU A 101 -6.05 -2.88 0.84
C GLU A 101 -4.99 -3.97 0.66
N ALA A 102 -4.62 -4.69 1.73
CA ALA A 102 -3.68 -5.82 1.66
C ALA A 102 -4.17 -6.94 0.71
N ARG A 103 -5.47 -7.22 0.67
CA ARG A 103 -6.06 -8.21 -0.26
C ARG A 103 -5.97 -7.75 -1.72
N VAL A 104 -6.22 -6.46 -1.97
CA VAL A 104 -6.04 -5.87 -3.30
C VAL A 104 -4.56 -5.93 -3.72
N ALA A 105 -3.63 -5.59 -2.82
CA ALA A 105 -2.20 -5.66 -3.08
C ALA A 105 -1.75 -7.07 -3.47
N LEU A 106 -2.18 -8.11 -2.73
CA LEU A 106 -1.83 -9.50 -3.05
C LEU A 106 -2.38 -9.98 -4.40
N ALA A 107 -3.62 -9.60 -4.72
CA ALA A 107 -4.20 -9.90 -6.02
C ALA A 107 -3.38 -9.28 -7.16
N PHE A 108 -2.94 -8.04 -6.98
CA PHE A 108 -2.10 -7.35 -7.95
C PHE A 108 -0.69 -7.95 -8.03
N TRP A 109 -0.04 -8.28 -6.91
CA TRP A 109 1.29 -8.88 -6.91
C TRP A 109 1.33 -10.20 -7.69
N GLN A 110 0.26 -11.00 -7.62
CA GLN A 110 0.14 -12.21 -8.45
C GLN A 110 0.17 -11.91 -9.96
N GLN A 111 -0.42 -10.79 -10.40
CA GLN A 111 -0.36 -10.36 -11.79
C GLN A 111 1.01 -9.83 -12.17
N ALA A 112 1.63 -9.03 -11.29
CA ALA A 112 2.96 -8.45 -11.49
C ALA A 112 4.04 -9.52 -11.73
N LEU A 113 3.86 -10.74 -11.20
CA LEU A 113 4.75 -11.87 -11.48
C LEU A 113 4.77 -12.31 -12.95
N ASN A 114 3.73 -12.00 -13.72
CA ASN A 114 3.52 -12.56 -15.05
C ASN A 114 3.43 -11.49 -16.16
N HIS A 115 3.29 -10.21 -15.80
CA HIS A 115 3.06 -9.12 -16.75
C HIS A 115 4.01 -7.94 -16.49
N ALA A 116 4.68 -7.48 -17.54
CA ALA A 116 5.75 -6.49 -17.43
C ALA A 116 5.27 -5.09 -17.01
N ASP A 117 4.07 -4.68 -17.44
CA ASP A 117 3.52 -3.37 -17.11
C ASP A 117 3.12 -3.29 -15.62
N GLU A 118 2.55 -4.37 -15.09
CA GLU A 118 2.23 -4.54 -13.68
C GLU A 118 3.50 -4.64 -12.82
N ALA A 119 4.54 -5.34 -13.30
CA ALA A 119 5.84 -5.36 -12.64
C ALA A 119 6.45 -3.96 -12.53
N ALA A 120 6.40 -3.17 -13.62
CA ALA A 120 6.89 -1.79 -13.60
C ALA A 120 6.11 -0.89 -12.64
N LEU A 121 4.79 -1.11 -12.50
CA LEU A 121 3.96 -0.38 -11.53
C LEU A 121 4.29 -0.78 -10.08
N PHE A 122 4.49 -2.07 -9.83
CA PHE A 122 4.98 -2.55 -8.54
C PHE A 122 6.33 -1.88 -8.19
N ASP A 123 7.29 -1.91 -9.11
CA ASP A 123 8.62 -1.36 -8.91
C ASP A 123 8.59 0.15 -8.62
N ALA A 124 7.76 0.91 -9.35
CA ALA A 124 7.60 2.34 -9.14
C ALA A 124 7.07 2.66 -7.73
N SER A 125 6.03 1.94 -7.30
CA SER A 125 5.41 2.13 -5.98
C SER A 125 6.39 1.79 -4.85
N PHE A 126 7.12 0.67 -4.99
CA PHE A 126 8.13 0.27 -4.01
C PHE A 126 9.36 1.17 -4.00
N SER A 127 9.74 1.74 -5.14
CA SER A 127 10.85 2.71 -5.19
C SER A 127 10.51 3.96 -4.41
N GLU A 128 9.30 4.49 -4.55
CA GLU A 128 8.86 5.67 -3.81
C GLU A 128 8.92 5.45 -2.29
N TRP A 129 8.41 4.31 -1.79
CA TRP A 129 8.50 3.98 -0.37
C TRP A 129 9.94 3.74 0.09
N ARG A 130 10.77 3.08 -0.73
CA ARG A 130 12.19 2.84 -0.42
C ARG A 130 12.95 4.15 -0.29
N ASP A 131 12.75 5.07 -1.23
CA ASP A 131 13.42 6.37 -1.23
C ASP A 131 12.97 7.19 -0.02
N PHE A 132 11.67 7.16 0.30
CA PHE A 132 11.14 7.81 1.50
C PHE A 132 11.79 7.27 2.78
N PHE A 133 11.76 5.95 3.00
CA PHE A 133 12.33 5.35 4.21
C PHE A 133 13.83 5.56 4.32
N THR A 134 14.57 5.40 3.22
CA THR A 134 16.03 5.62 3.19
C THR A 134 16.36 7.06 3.58
N ALA A 135 15.59 8.03 3.07
CA ALA A 135 15.75 9.43 3.44
C ALA A 135 15.48 9.65 4.95
N ARG A 136 14.39 9.11 5.49
CA ARG A 136 14.06 9.26 6.92
C ARG A 136 15.07 8.59 7.85
N PHE A 137 15.60 7.41 7.49
CA PHE A 137 16.69 6.78 8.27
C PHE A 137 18.00 7.54 8.18
N THR A 138 18.30 8.15 7.03
CA THR A 138 19.48 9.03 6.88
C THR A 138 19.37 10.25 7.80
N GLU A 139 18.17 10.83 7.90
CA GLU A 139 17.90 11.93 8.83
C GLU A 139 18.01 11.48 10.29
N ALA A 140 17.43 10.33 10.65
CA ALA A 140 17.54 9.77 12.00
C ALA A 140 19.00 9.56 12.43
N LEU A 141 19.87 9.13 11.50
CA LEU A 141 21.30 8.98 11.75
C LEU A 141 21.99 10.35 11.94
N ALA A 142 21.68 11.32 11.09
CA ALA A 142 22.24 12.67 11.17
C ALA A 142 21.83 13.41 12.46
N ASP A 143 20.60 13.19 12.91
CA ASP A 143 20.01 13.83 14.09
C ASP A 143 20.31 13.07 15.39
N GLY A 144 21.02 11.93 15.32
CA GLY A 144 21.42 11.11 16.47
C GLY A 144 20.29 10.28 17.08
N GLU A 145 19.15 10.15 16.40
CA GLU A 145 18.03 9.29 16.80
C GLU A 145 18.33 7.80 16.56
N ALA A 146 19.19 7.50 15.58
CA ALA A 146 19.68 6.16 15.26
C ALA A 146 21.16 6.00 15.64
N ALA A 147 21.55 4.77 15.97
CA ALA A 147 22.92 4.44 16.34
C ALA A 147 23.92 4.72 15.18
N PRO A 148 25.16 5.16 15.45
CA PRO A 148 26.13 5.52 14.41
C PRO A 148 26.47 4.41 13.39
N GLY A 149 26.19 3.14 13.72
CA GLY A 149 26.42 1.98 12.85
C GLY A 149 25.21 1.58 12.00
N THR A 150 24.09 2.30 12.07
CA THR A 150 22.89 2.00 11.27
C THR A 150 23.15 2.31 9.80
N ASP A 151 22.91 1.34 8.92
CA ASP A 151 22.91 1.52 7.47
C ASP A 151 21.47 1.83 6.99
N PRO A 152 21.17 3.07 6.53
CA PRO A 152 19.83 3.46 6.11
C PRO A 152 19.23 2.59 5.01
N VAL A 153 20.05 2.09 4.07
CA VAL A 153 19.58 1.30 2.93
C VAL A 153 19.24 -0.11 3.40
N ALA A 154 20.12 -0.75 4.17
CA ALA A 154 19.88 -2.08 4.71
C ALA A 154 18.66 -2.09 5.67
N THR A 155 18.57 -1.10 6.55
CA THR A 155 17.44 -0.94 7.48
C THR A 155 16.12 -0.69 6.75
N THR A 156 16.13 0.06 5.63
CA THR A 156 14.95 0.20 4.77
C THR A 156 14.50 -1.13 4.19
N GLY A 157 15.44 -1.96 3.70
CA GLY A 157 15.15 -3.29 3.18
C GLY A 157 14.53 -4.22 4.22
N GLU A 158 15.05 -4.20 5.45
CA GLU A 158 14.50 -4.97 6.58
C GLU A 158 13.07 -4.53 6.91
N LEU A 159 12.83 -3.21 7.04
CA LEU A 159 11.51 -2.67 7.33
C LEU A 159 10.51 -3.01 6.22
N LEU A 160 10.84 -2.79 4.96
CA LEU A 160 9.93 -3.12 3.85
C LEU A 160 9.60 -4.62 3.83
N THR A 161 10.56 -5.49 4.12
CA THR A 161 10.32 -6.94 4.21
C THR A 161 9.32 -7.27 5.33
N LEU A 162 9.47 -6.64 6.50
CA LEU A 162 8.52 -6.77 7.61
C LEU A 162 7.11 -6.30 7.21
N LEU A 163 7.02 -5.11 6.61
CA LEU A 163 5.75 -4.53 6.18
C LEU A 163 5.03 -5.39 5.13
N MET A 164 5.78 -6.00 4.20
CA MET A 164 5.21 -6.88 3.18
C MET A 164 4.78 -8.24 3.75
N GLY A 165 5.55 -8.78 4.70
CA GLY A 165 5.13 -9.96 5.47
C GLY A 165 3.83 -9.72 6.23
N ALA A 166 3.62 -8.51 6.75
CA ALA A 166 2.36 -8.12 7.40
C ALA A 166 1.16 -8.19 6.44
N GLN A 167 1.31 -7.76 5.17
CA GLN A 167 0.23 -7.85 4.18
C GLN A 167 -0.22 -9.30 3.95
N ILE A 168 0.74 -10.21 3.75
CA ILE A 168 0.46 -11.63 3.51
C ILE A 168 -0.21 -12.25 4.74
N THR A 169 0.36 -12.06 5.92
CA THR A 169 -0.17 -12.66 7.16
C THR A 169 -1.57 -12.16 7.48
N ALA A 170 -1.85 -10.87 7.27
CA ALA A 170 -3.15 -10.27 7.49
C ALA A 170 -4.23 -10.70 6.49
N ALA A 171 -3.84 -10.97 5.23
CA ALA A 171 -4.78 -11.45 4.23
C ALA A 171 -5.09 -12.95 4.36
N CYS A 172 -4.12 -13.75 4.78
CA CYS A 172 -4.26 -15.21 4.93
C CYS A 172 -4.82 -15.63 6.29
N SER A 173 -4.71 -14.80 7.32
CA SER A 173 -5.20 -15.09 8.68
C SER A 173 -6.52 -14.38 8.96
N GLN A 174 -7.32 -14.89 9.90
CA GLN A 174 -8.53 -14.19 10.32
C GLN A 174 -8.20 -12.83 10.96
N PRO A 175 -9.01 -11.79 10.73
CA PRO A 175 -8.70 -10.40 11.08
C PRO A 175 -8.61 -10.10 12.59
N GLU A 176 -8.91 -11.05 13.48
CA GLU A 176 -8.93 -10.79 14.91
C GLU A 176 -7.55 -11.00 15.56
N GLY A 177 -6.93 -9.89 15.99
CA GLY A 177 -5.90 -9.89 17.05
C GLY A 177 -4.47 -9.48 16.66
N ASN A 178 -4.17 -9.22 15.39
CA ASN A 178 -2.77 -8.94 14.97
C ASN A 178 -2.37 -7.45 14.99
N ALA A 179 -3.31 -6.49 14.91
CA ALA A 179 -2.97 -5.07 14.78
C ALA A 179 -2.04 -4.56 15.90
N ARG A 180 -2.36 -4.86 17.17
CA ARG A 180 -1.50 -4.51 18.31
C ARG A 180 -0.12 -5.15 18.21
N SER A 181 -0.05 -6.40 17.78
CA SER A 181 1.21 -7.14 17.61
C SER A 181 2.08 -6.52 16.51
N LEU A 182 1.47 -6.11 15.39
CA LEU A 182 2.15 -5.41 14.30
C LEU A 182 2.72 -4.06 14.74
N VAL A 183 1.96 -3.27 15.50
CA VAL A 183 2.45 -2.01 16.07
C VAL A 183 3.62 -2.27 17.04
N VAL A 184 3.50 -3.28 17.91
CA VAL A 184 4.60 -3.66 18.81
C VAL A 184 5.84 -4.12 18.03
N MET A 185 5.67 -4.88 16.95
CA MET A 185 6.80 -5.29 16.09
C MET A 185 7.49 -4.10 15.44
N LEU A 186 6.71 -3.13 14.92
CA LEU A 186 7.25 -1.89 14.37
C LEU A 186 7.99 -1.09 15.45
N ASP A 187 7.38 -0.85 16.60
CA ASP A 187 8.00 -0.09 17.69
C ASP A 187 9.26 -0.78 18.19
N THR A 188 9.24 -2.12 18.35
CA THR A 188 10.42 -2.92 18.72
C THR A 188 11.51 -2.84 17.65
N PHE A 189 11.15 -2.83 16.36
CA PHE A 189 12.11 -2.62 15.28
C PHE A 189 12.77 -1.24 15.36
N LEU A 190 11.98 -0.18 15.55
CA LEU A 190 12.49 1.19 15.67
C LEU A 190 13.36 1.39 16.92
N ASP A 191 12.96 0.84 18.07
CA ASP A 191 13.71 0.96 19.32
C ASP A 191 15.06 0.25 19.27
N ARG A 192 15.17 -0.82 18.46
CA ARG A 192 16.46 -1.50 18.20
C ARG A 192 17.46 -0.64 17.44
N LEU A 193 17.01 0.44 16.79
CA LEU A 193 17.88 1.38 16.09
C LEU A 193 18.37 2.51 16.98
N ARG A 194 17.67 2.80 18.09
CA ARG A 194 18.05 3.87 19.01
C ARG A 194 19.42 3.59 19.66
N PRO A 195 20.28 4.62 19.85
CA PRO A 195 21.52 4.50 20.62
C PRO A 195 21.30 3.90 22.02
N CYS A 196 22.29 3.19 22.54
CA CYS A 196 22.20 2.56 23.88
C CYS A 196 21.92 3.56 25.02
N ASP A 197 22.33 4.81 24.86
CA ASP A 197 22.15 5.86 25.87
C ASP A 197 20.72 6.47 25.87
N LEU A 198 19.88 6.07 24.90
CA LEU A 198 18.50 6.54 24.72
C LEU A 198 17.45 5.43 24.88
N ARG A 199 17.84 4.25 25.37
CA ARG A 199 16.94 3.10 25.62
C ARG A 199 16.53 3.00 27.08
#